data_AF-A0A924PBK0-F1
#
_entry.id   AF-A0A924PBK0-F1
#
_cell.length_a   1.000
_cell.length_b   1.000
_cell.length_c   1.000
_cell.angle_alpha   90.00
_cell.angle_beta   90.00
_cell.angle_gamma   90.00
#
_symmetry.space_group_name_H-M   'P 1'
#
loop_
_entity.id
_entity.type
_entity.pdbx_description
1 polymer ?
#
loop_
_entity_poly.entity_id
_entity_poly.type
_entity_poly.pdbx_seq_one_letter_code
_entity_poly.pdbx_strand_id
1 'polypeptide(L)'
;MRIALAQMDPVVGSFDTNVVKIREAYERACSLRARLLLTPELGICGYPPHDLVERPEMFERNEKALQELLQLTKGQTCALIVGHVTRNPNSSGKAAQNSVSILENGKVVFTQAKTLLPTYDVFDEARYFEPAQESRIWNCDGVRIAVAICEDLWAEDPVQGRKLYGRTPVECFEKEGIDLLFSISASPYEFGKRERREKLHGAIAKKLNAPIVYVNQMGATDEVLFDGASFVLDAAGKVAGRLPVFRTALGLVEIEPGKSPRFEEPASADREDQAPEELEVLSRALVVGIKDYFTKSGFKMAILGLSGGIDSAIVATLAVKALGPKNVLGVAMPSQYSSTHSMTDAETLAANLGIPFEVRPIKFLFSTANRELAENRGTLAPLAQENLQARLRGIILMTLSNHYNALVLTTGNKSEMATGYSTMYGDMCGALAPIGDVYKTRVFELARKINELWGNPIPENTITKAPSAELRPNQKDQDTLPPYEELDALLEEYIEKAVPVAELVKRFGPWARETLKRLEMNEFKRRQAAPVLKVSHKAFGIGRRIPIAKVWET
;
A
#
# COMPACT_ATOMS: atom_id res chain seq x y z
N MET A 1 26.53 -7.64 20.57
CA MET A 1 25.31 -8.44 20.39
C MET A 1 24.97 -8.49 18.91
N ARG A 2 24.73 -9.68 18.33
CA ARG A 2 24.37 -9.85 16.91
C ARG A 2 22.87 -10.06 16.77
N ILE A 3 22.22 -9.28 15.92
CA ILE A 3 20.77 -9.17 15.84
C ILE A 3 20.36 -9.34 14.38
N ALA A 4 19.47 -10.28 14.14
CA ALA A 4 18.90 -10.54 12.83
C ALA A 4 17.54 -9.82 12.68
N LEU A 5 17.29 -9.30 11.47
CA LEU A 5 16.08 -8.57 11.10
C LEU A 5 15.38 -9.37 9.98
N ALA A 6 14.23 -9.98 10.26
CA ALA A 6 13.42 -10.65 9.24
C ALA A 6 12.42 -9.67 8.61
N GLN A 7 12.75 -9.13 7.45
CA GLN A 7 11.80 -8.42 6.61
C GLN A 7 11.05 -9.42 5.74
N MET A 8 9.83 -9.73 6.14
CA MET A 8 9.01 -10.79 5.55
C MET A 8 7.67 -10.26 5.05
N ASP A 9 7.00 -11.10 4.24
CA ASP A 9 5.65 -10.88 3.73
C ASP A 9 4.68 -11.89 4.35
N PRO A 10 4.09 -11.60 5.53
CA PRO A 10 3.05 -12.42 6.12
C PRO A 10 1.76 -12.41 5.28
N VAL A 11 1.05 -13.52 5.29
CA VAL A 11 -0.27 -13.64 4.66
C VAL A 11 -1.33 -13.65 5.76
N VAL A 12 -2.29 -12.72 5.69
CA VAL A 12 -3.35 -12.58 6.69
C VAL A 12 -4.14 -13.89 6.83
N GLY A 13 -4.25 -14.39 8.06
CA GLY A 13 -5.00 -15.61 8.40
C GLY A 13 -4.29 -16.93 8.07
N SER A 14 -3.15 -16.90 7.38
CA SER A 14 -2.41 -18.11 6.98
C SER A 14 -1.27 -18.45 7.95
N PHE A 15 -1.64 -18.85 9.17
CA PHE A 15 -0.73 -19.17 10.28
C PHE A 15 0.39 -20.14 9.90
N ASP A 16 0.07 -21.28 9.27
CA ASP A 16 1.06 -22.30 8.94
C ASP A 16 2.14 -21.76 8.00
N THR A 17 1.74 -21.05 6.93
CA THR A 17 2.66 -20.37 5.99
C THR A 17 3.54 -19.35 6.70
N ASN A 18 2.97 -18.56 7.62
CA ASN A 18 3.72 -17.53 8.34
C ASN A 18 4.71 -18.16 9.33
N VAL A 19 4.33 -19.24 10.03
CA VAL A 19 5.21 -20.01 10.90
C VAL A 19 6.37 -20.61 10.12
N VAL A 20 6.14 -21.12 8.90
CA VAL A 20 7.22 -21.61 8.03
C VAL A 20 8.20 -20.48 7.69
N LYS A 21 7.70 -19.32 7.27
CA LYS A 21 8.54 -18.13 6.97
C LYS A 21 9.37 -17.70 8.19
N ILE A 22 8.75 -17.66 9.38
CA ILE A 22 9.44 -17.31 10.63
C ILE A 22 10.50 -18.36 10.97
N ARG A 23 10.18 -19.66 10.83
CA ARG A 23 11.10 -20.77 11.08
C ARG A 23 12.33 -20.68 10.17
N GLU A 24 12.14 -20.50 8.87
CA GLU A 24 13.24 -20.37 7.90
C GLU A 24 14.16 -19.19 8.25
N ALA A 25 13.58 -18.04 8.60
CA ALA A 25 14.34 -16.89 9.05
C ALA A 25 15.11 -17.16 10.36
N TYR A 26 14.48 -17.85 11.31
CA TYR A 26 15.07 -18.21 12.61
C TYR A 26 16.23 -19.19 12.47
N GLU A 27 16.05 -20.26 11.69
CA GLU A 27 17.11 -21.22 11.41
C GLU A 27 18.30 -20.54 10.71
N ARG A 28 18.03 -19.63 9.77
CA ARG A 28 19.07 -18.84 9.13
C ARG A 28 19.78 -17.92 10.13
N ALA A 29 19.05 -17.23 11.01
CA ALA A 29 19.63 -16.39 12.06
C ALA A 29 20.52 -17.19 13.02
N CYS A 30 20.09 -18.39 13.42
CA CYS A 30 20.90 -19.32 14.22
C CYS A 30 22.18 -19.74 13.49
N SER A 31 22.09 -20.08 12.19
CA SER A 31 23.27 -20.44 11.38
C SER A 31 24.28 -19.30 11.28
N LEU A 32 23.79 -18.06 11.27
CA LEU A 32 24.60 -16.85 11.30
C LEU A 32 25.07 -16.49 12.71
N ARG A 33 24.77 -17.31 13.73
CA ARG A 33 25.08 -17.07 15.15
C ARG A 33 24.55 -15.72 15.66
N ALA A 34 23.36 -15.34 15.21
CA ALA A 34 22.63 -14.22 15.79
C ALA A 34 22.19 -14.57 17.22
N ARG A 35 22.25 -13.60 18.12
CA ARG A 35 21.70 -13.72 19.48
C ARG A 35 20.18 -13.54 19.48
N LEU A 36 19.67 -12.69 18.58
CA LEU A 36 18.26 -12.31 18.51
C LEU A 36 17.78 -12.34 17.05
N LEU A 37 16.54 -12.73 16.81
CA LEU A 37 15.83 -12.51 15.55
C LEU A 37 14.56 -11.71 15.80
N LEU A 38 14.37 -10.60 15.09
CA LEU A 38 13.15 -9.80 15.11
C LEU A 38 12.30 -10.10 13.88
N THR A 39 10.99 -10.26 14.07
CA THR A 39 9.98 -10.30 12.99
C THR A 39 9.09 -9.05 13.02
N PRO A 40 8.32 -8.77 11.96
CA PRO A 40 7.37 -7.66 11.92
C PRO A 40 6.22 -7.78 12.94
N GLU A 41 5.50 -6.68 13.09
CA GLU A 41 4.23 -6.60 13.83
C GLU A 41 3.22 -7.62 13.31
N LEU A 42 2.53 -8.31 14.23
CA LEU A 42 1.57 -9.38 13.93
C LEU A 42 2.09 -10.45 12.92
N GLY A 43 3.40 -10.69 12.86
CA GLY A 43 4.02 -11.63 11.91
C GLY A 43 3.43 -13.05 11.90
N ILE A 44 2.86 -13.54 13.00
CA ILE A 44 2.20 -14.86 13.06
C ILE A 44 0.91 -14.89 12.21
N CYS A 45 0.03 -13.91 12.38
CA CYS A 45 -1.28 -13.90 11.74
C CYS A 45 -1.35 -13.02 10.49
N GLY A 46 -0.35 -12.18 10.26
CA GLY A 46 -0.31 -11.14 9.24
C GLY A 46 -1.10 -9.88 9.60
N TYR A 47 -0.82 -8.80 8.86
CA TYR A 47 -1.39 -7.47 9.08
C TYR A 47 -1.95 -6.85 7.78
N PRO A 48 -3.08 -6.10 7.83
CA PRO A 48 -4.02 -6.00 8.95
C PRO A 48 -5.04 -7.17 8.96
N PRO A 49 -5.35 -7.77 10.12
CA PRO A 49 -6.35 -8.85 10.20
C PRO A 49 -7.82 -8.40 10.24
N HIS A 50 -8.09 -7.11 10.47
CA HIS A 50 -9.46 -6.55 10.59
C HIS A 50 -10.34 -7.33 11.60
N ASP A 51 -11.63 -7.47 11.31
CA ASP A 51 -12.61 -8.18 12.16
C ASP A 51 -12.24 -9.68 12.39
N LEU A 52 -11.25 -10.26 11.68
CA LEU A 52 -10.76 -11.61 12.01
C LEU A 52 -10.22 -11.69 13.44
N VAL A 53 -9.79 -10.57 14.02
CA VAL A 53 -9.36 -10.47 15.42
C VAL A 53 -10.45 -10.92 16.41
N GLU A 54 -11.72 -10.71 16.07
CA GLU A 54 -12.85 -11.03 16.95
C GLU A 54 -13.22 -12.53 16.93
N ARG A 55 -12.63 -13.32 16.02
CA ARG A 55 -12.90 -14.76 15.90
C ARG A 55 -12.18 -15.55 17.01
N PRO A 56 -12.86 -16.46 17.73
CA PRO A 56 -12.20 -17.32 18.73
C PRO A 56 -10.98 -18.06 18.18
N GLU A 57 -11.06 -18.51 16.93
CA GLU A 57 -10.00 -19.23 16.21
C GLU A 57 -8.73 -18.40 16.06
N MET A 58 -8.82 -17.06 16.09
CA MET A 58 -7.66 -16.18 16.05
C MET A 58 -6.74 -16.45 17.26
N PHE A 59 -7.31 -16.60 18.45
CA PHE A 59 -6.54 -16.86 19.67
C PHE A 59 -5.95 -18.26 19.67
N GLU A 60 -6.77 -19.27 19.33
CA GLU A 60 -6.35 -20.67 19.30
C GLU A 60 -5.21 -20.90 18.29
N ARG A 61 -5.31 -20.29 17.10
CA ARG A 61 -4.29 -20.42 16.07
C ARG A 61 -3.01 -19.66 16.40
N ASN A 62 -3.10 -18.47 17.00
CA ASN A 62 -1.93 -17.76 17.51
C ASN A 62 -1.23 -18.58 18.60
N GLU A 63 -1.98 -19.16 19.54
CA GLU A 63 -1.42 -19.98 20.61
C GLU A 63 -0.74 -21.24 20.08
N LYS A 64 -1.38 -21.95 19.14
CA LYS A 64 -0.77 -23.10 18.46
C LYS A 64 0.53 -22.72 17.75
N ALA A 65 0.51 -21.66 16.94
CA ALA A 65 1.69 -21.17 16.23
C ALA A 65 2.82 -20.78 17.21
N LEU A 66 2.47 -20.13 18.32
CA LEU A 66 3.44 -19.76 19.36
C LEU A 66 4.07 -21.00 20.01
N GLN A 67 3.29 -22.05 20.27
CA GLN A 67 3.81 -23.31 20.80
C GLN A 67 4.79 -24.00 19.85
N GLU A 68 4.50 -23.99 18.54
CA GLU A 68 5.40 -24.53 17.52
C GLU A 68 6.73 -23.76 17.48
N LEU A 69 6.66 -22.43 17.49
CA LEU A 69 7.84 -21.56 17.54
C LEU A 69 8.61 -21.70 18.86
N LEU A 70 7.93 -21.92 19.99
CA LEU A 70 8.59 -22.23 21.26
C LEU A 70 9.43 -23.51 21.14
N GLN A 71 8.90 -24.58 20.57
CA GLN A 71 9.68 -25.81 20.36
C GLN A 71 10.94 -25.56 19.53
N LEU A 72 10.84 -24.71 18.51
CA LEU A 72 11.96 -24.34 17.65
C LEU A 72 13.12 -23.67 18.41
N THR A 73 12.81 -22.90 19.46
CA THR A 73 13.83 -22.20 20.27
C THR A 73 14.52 -23.08 21.32
N LYS A 74 14.05 -24.31 21.57
CA LYS A 74 14.65 -25.18 22.59
C LYS A 74 16.09 -25.57 22.26
N GLY A 75 16.98 -25.41 23.22
CA GLY A 75 18.40 -25.73 23.07
C GLY A 75 19.16 -24.76 22.15
N GLN A 76 18.52 -23.70 21.67
CA GLN A 76 19.14 -22.65 20.86
C GLN A 76 19.54 -21.46 21.75
N THR A 77 20.61 -20.77 21.36
CA THR A 77 21.03 -19.51 22.01
C THR A 77 20.33 -18.28 21.43
N CYS A 78 19.76 -18.40 20.22
CA CYS A 78 19.05 -17.31 19.57
C CYS A 78 17.66 -17.14 20.19
N ALA A 79 17.28 -15.95 20.65
CA ALA A 79 15.90 -15.65 21.03
C ALA A 79 15.10 -15.15 19.82
N LEU A 80 13.83 -15.56 19.73
CA LEU A 80 12.91 -15.14 18.68
C LEU A 80 11.94 -14.08 19.23
N ILE A 81 11.95 -12.89 18.65
CA ILE A 81 11.03 -11.79 18.95
C ILE A 81 9.94 -11.80 17.87
N VAL A 82 8.71 -12.15 18.25
CA VAL A 82 7.63 -12.39 17.31
C VAL A 82 6.36 -11.61 17.65
N GLY A 83 5.78 -10.94 16.64
CA GLY A 83 4.52 -10.21 16.74
C GLY A 83 3.31 -11.13 16.53
N HIS A 84 2.28 -11.03 17.38
CA HIS A 84 1.09 -11.87 17.34
C HIS A 84 -0.09 -11.27 18.12
N VAL A 85 -1.27 -11.86 17.97
CA VAL A 85 -2.44 -11.48 18.78
C VAL A 85 -2.43 -12.25 20.10
N THR A 86 -2.67 -11.54 21.21
CA THR A 86 -2.88 -12.13 22.55
C THR A 86 -4.27 -11.79 23.08
N ARG A 87 -4.72 -12.55 24.08
CA ARG A 87 -5.89 -12.16 24.88
C ARG A 87 -5.54 -10.95 25.75
N ASN A 88 -6.47 -10.01 25.86
CA ASN A 88 -6.41 -8.97 26.87
C ASN A 88 -6.50 -9.63 28.27
N PRO A 89 -5.53 -9.38 29.17
CA PRO A 89 -5.55 -9.96 30.52
C PRO A 89 -6.59 -9.31 31.45
N ASN A 90 -7.12 -8.14 31.09
CA ASN A 90 -8.12 -7.44 31.89
C ASN A 90 -9.52 -8.01 31.66
N SER A 91 -10.38 -7.91 32.68
CA SER A 91 -11.78 -8.31 32.60
C SER A 91 -12.69 -7.34 31.83
N SER A 92 -12.15 -6.21 31.38
CA SER A 92 -12.83 -5.15 30.63
C SER A 92 -12.02 -4.71 29.41
N GLY A 93 -12.68 -4.03 28.47
CA GLY A 93 -12.07 -3.55 27.22
C GLY A 93 -12.23 -4.54 26.07
N LYS A 94 -11.41 -4.39 25.02
CA LYS A 94 -11.39 -5.30 23.88
C LYS A 94 -10.77 -6.64 24.25
N ALA A 95 -11.22 -7.73 23.62
CA ALA A 95 -10.76 -9.07 23.97
C ALA A 95 -9.31 -9.37 23.54
N ALA A 96 -8.78 -8.62 22.58
CA ALA A 96 -7.48 -8.86 21.96
C ALA A 96 -6.48 -7.73 22.27
N GLN A 97 -5.19 -8.05 22.21
CA GLN A 97 -4.10 -7.09 22.17
C GLN A 97 -3.17 -7.42 21.00
N ASN A 98 -2.61 -6.37 20.39
CA ASN A 98 -1.52 -6.48 19.43
C ASN A 98 -0.21 -6.54 20.22
N SER A 99 0.47 -7.68 20.19
CA SER A 99 1.55 -7.98 21.12
C SER A 99 2.79 -8.50 20.44
N VAL A 100 3.92 -8.35 21.12
CA VAL A 100 5.19 -8.99 20.80
C VAL A 100 5.62 -9.87 21.96
N SER A 101 6.05 -11.08 21.66
CA SER A 101 6.62 -12.01 22.65
C SER A 101 8.03 -12.40 22.28
N ILE A 102 8.86 -12.61 23.31
CA ILE A 102 10.24 -13.07 23.18
C ILE A 102 10.31 -14.52 23.64
N LEU A 103 10.70 -15.39 22.72
CA LEU A 103 10.80 -16.82 22.90
C LEU A 103 12.27 -17.20 23.04
N GLU A 104 12.63 -17.81 24.17
CA GLU A 104 13.98 -18.21 24.47
C GLU A 104 14.01 -19.58 25.15
N ASN A 105 14.81 -20.49 24.59
CA ASN A 105 15.00 -21.84 25.11
C ASN A 105 13.68 -22.57 25.46
N GLY A 106 12.68 -22.45 24.59
CA GLY A 106 11.37 -23.08 24.77
C GLY A 106 10.43 -22.40 25.76
N LYS A 107 10.70 -21.15 26.16
CA LYS A 107 9.84 -20.36 27.06
C LYS A 107 9.55 -18.98 26.50
N VAL A 108 8.37 -18.45 26.83
CA VAL A 108 8.09 -17.02 26.68
C VAL A 108 8.74 -16.30 27.86
N VAL A 109 9.78 -15.51 27.60
CA VAL A 109 10.53 -14.80 28.66
C VAL A 109 10.09 -13.34 28.82
N PHE A 110 9.39 -12.79 27.83
CA PHE A 110 8.88 -11.42 27.85
C PHE A 110 7.72 -11.27 26.87
N THR A 111 6.74 -10.44 27.22
CA THR A 111 5.64 -10.02 26.33
C THR A 111 5.31 -8.54 26.57
N GLN A 112 5.13 -7.79 25.49
CA GLN A 112 4.68 -6.40 25.51
C GLN A 112 3.54 -6.22 24.50
N ALA A 113 2.45 -5.59 24.93
CA ALA A 113 1.38 -5.17 24.04
C ALA A 113 1.63 -3.74 23.52
N LYS A 114 1.08 -3.42 22.35
CA LYS A 114 1.10 -2.09 21.75
C LYS A 114 0.35 -1.11 22.63
N THR A 115 0.90 0.08 22.83
CA THR A 115 0.32 1.10 23.72
C THR A 115 -0.53 2.10 22.95
N LEU A 116 -0.04 2.55 21.79
CA LEU A 116 -0.69 3.55 20.96
C LEU A 116 -1.40 2.85 19.79
N LEU A 117 -2.72 2.95 19.74
CA LEU A 117 -3.55 2.30 18.74
C LEU A 117 -4.04 3.32 17.71
N PRO A 118 -3.52 3.30 16.46
CA PRO A 118 -3.90 4.27 15.45
C PRO A 118 -5.34 4.06 14.96
N THR A 119 -6.09 5.15 14.81
CA THR A 119 -7.48 5.17 14.32
C THR A 119 -7.69 6.22 13.23
N TYR A 120 -6.65 6.47 12.42
CA TYR A 120 -6.65 7.45 11.34
C TYR A 120 -6.17 6.80 10.04
N ASP A 121 -6.53 7.42 8.92
CA ASP A 121 -6.23 6.92 7.57
C ASP A 121 -6.65 5.44 7.40
N VAL A 122 -5.70 4.52 7.17
CA VAL A 122 -5.99 3.09 6.96
C VAL A 122 -6.20 2.30 8.25
N PHE A 123 -5.92 2.90 9.40
CA PHE A 123 -5.93 2.21 10.69
C PHE A 123 -7.26 2.36 11.43
N ASP A 124 -7.67 1.27 12.09
CA ASP A 124 -8.85 1.22 12.95
C ASP A 124 -8.54 0.36 14.20
N GLU A 125 -7.31 0.41 14.72
CA GLU A 125 -6.83 -0.56 15.72
C GLU A 125 -7.60 -0.53 17.03
N ALA A 126 -8.07 0.65 17.48
CA ALA A 126 -8.90 0.74 18.69
C ALA A 126 -10.27 0.05 18.53
N ARG A 127 -10.69 -0.30 17.31
CA ARG A 127 -11.85 -1.16 17.08
C ARG A 127 -11.59 -2.58 17.58
N TYR A 128 -10.37 -3.08 17.37
CA TYR A 128 -10.02 -4.50 17.54
C TYR A 128 -9.22 -4.80 18.80
N PHE A 129 -8.33 -3.88 19.22
CA PHE A 129 -7.33 -4.13 20.26
C PHE A 129 -7.52 -3.25 21.48
N GLU A 130 -7.13 -3.77 22.64
CA GLU A 130 -7.00 -3.04 23.89
C GLU A 130 -5.55 -2.55 24.06
N PRO A 131 -5.30 -1.26 24.37
CA PRO A 131 -3.95 -0.75 24.55
C PRO A 131 -3.29 -1.33 25.81
N ALA A 132 -1.97 -1.50 25.76
CA ALA A 132 -1.17 -1.78 26.94
C ALA A 132 -1.25 -0.64 27.97
N GLN A 133 -1.24 -0.98 29.26
CA GLN A 133 -1.27 0.01 30.35
C GLN A 133 0.12 0.40 30.85
N GLU A 134 1.12 -0.44 30.59
CA GLU A 134 2.50 -0.28 31.03
C GLU A 134 3.45 -0.65 29.90
N SER A 135 4.62 -0.02 29.89
CA SER A 135 5.73 -0.38 29.03
C SER A 135 6.84 -1.00 29.88
N ARG A 136 7.36 -2.15 29.48
CA ARG A 136 8.37 -2.90 30.23
C ARG A 136 9.69 -2.96 29.47
N ILE A 137 10.76 -3.22 30.22
CA ILE A 137 12.12 -3.40 29.68
C ILE A 137 12.55 -4.83 29.91
N TRP A 138 13.08 -5.46 28.87
CA TRP A 138 13.66 -6.78 28.92
C TRP A 138 15.18 -6.68 29.11
N ASN A 139 15.75 -7.46 30.03
CA ASN A 139 17.20 -7.56 30.16
C ASN A 139 17.69 -8.82 29.43
N CYS A 140 18.52 -8.63 28.40
CA CYS A 140 19.14 -9.70 27.64
C CYS A 140 20.65 -9.60 27.76
N ASP A 141 21.29 -10.56 28.44
CA ASP A 141 22.74 -10.62 28.63
C ASP A 141 23.34 -9.30 29.19
N GLY A 142 22.61 -8.63 30.09
CA GLY A 142 23.01 -7.35 30.68
C GLY A 142 22.62 -6.11 29.87
N VAL A 143 22.04 -6.27 28.68
CA VAL A 143 21.55 -5.17 27.82
C VAL A 143 20.08 -4.91 28.12
N ARG A 144 19.73 -3.65 28.44
CA ARG A 144 18.36 -3.20 28.71
C ARG A 144 17.65 -2.84 27.40
N ILE A 145 16.75 -3.71 26.97
CA ILE A 145 16.07 -3.64 25.68
C ILE A 145 14.62 -3.22 25.88
N ALA A 146 14.21 -2.12 25.25
CA ALA A 146 12.80 -1.78 25.09
C ALA A 146 12.27 -2.30 23.75
N VAL A 147 10.99 -2.64 23.71
CA VAL A 147 10.30 -3.02 22.46
C VAL A 147 9.06 -2.16 22.30
N ALA A 148 8.97 -1.48 21.17
CA ALA A 148 7.84 -0.68 20.73
C ALA A 148 7.21 -1.30 19.49
N ILE A 149 5.90 -1.15 19.33
CA ILE A 149 5.17 -1.66 18.17
C ILE A 149 4.65 -0.48 17.35
N CYS A 150 5.22 -0.27 16.16
CA CYS A 150 4.86 0.73 15.16
C CYS A 150 4.49 2.11 15.74
N GLU A 151 3.18 2.38 15.86
CA GLU A 151 2.58 3.65 16.30
C GLU A 151 3.08 4.13 17.68
N ASP A 152 3.57 3.22 18.53
CA ASP A 152 4.19 3.55 19.82
C ASP A 152 5.27 4.64 19.73
N LEU A 153 5.89 4.79 18.55
CA LEU A 153 6.91 5.81 18.28
C LEU A 153 6.39 7.05 17.55
N TRP A 154 5.19 7.04 16.96
CA TRP A 154 4.71 8.12 16.10
C TRP A 154 4.05 9.28 16.86
N ALA A 155 3.23 8.99 17.88
CA ALA A 155 2.62 9.90 18.88
C ALA A 155 1.89 11.20 18.41
N GLU A 156 2.13 11.67 17.19
CA GLU A 156 1.67 12.92 16.60
C GLU A 156 1.02 12.66 15.24
N ASP A 157 0.01 13.47 14.92
CA ASP A 157 -0.64 13.47 13.62
C ASP A 157 0.34 13.89 12.52
N PRO A 158 0.50 13.10 11.44
CA PRO A 158 1.49 13.36 10.41
C PRO A 158 1.22 14.62 9.57
N VAL A 159 0.01 15.18 9.59
CA VAL A 159 -0.37 16.34 8.78
C VAL A 159 -0.27 17.64 9.59
N GLN A 160 -0.88 17.66 10.77
CA GLN A 160 -1.02 18.84 11.61
C GLN A 160 0.01 18.90 12.74
N GLY A 161 0.77 17.81 12.99
CA GLY A 161 1.72 17.73 14.10
C GLY A 161 1.03 17.72 15.48
N ARG A 162 -0.25 17.38 15.52
CA ARG A 162 -1.03 17.38 16.77
C ARG A 162 -0.72 16.13 17.57
N LYS A 163 -0.41 16.27 18.86
CA LYS A 163 -0.31 15.13 19.78
C LYS A 163 -1.64 14.37 19.84
N LEU A 164 -1.60 13.08 19.48
CA LEU A 164 -2.77 12.23 19.40
C LEU A 164 -3.06 11.49 20.73
N TYR A 165 -2.03 11.31 21.56
CA TYR A 165 -2.11 10.48 22.75
C TYR A 165 -1.67 11.25 24.00
N GLY A 166 -2.30 10.93 25.14
CA GLY A 166 -1.98 11.53 26.44
C GLY A 166 -0.75 10.93 27.14
N ARG A 167 -0.21 9.82 26.62
CA ARG A 167 1.01 9.16 27.08
C ARG A 167 1.78 8.61 25.89
N THR A 168 3.09 8.39 26.05
CA THR A 168 3.91 7.67 25.07
C THR A 168 4.85 6.68 25.77
N PRO A 169 5.07 5.47 25.21
CA PRO A 169 6.08 4.54 25.71
C PRO A 169 7.49 5.14 25.79
N VAL A 170 7.80 6.11 24.92
CA VAL A 170 9.12 6.76 24.87
C VAL A 170 9.46 7.46 26.19
N GLU A 171 8.49 8.05 26.88
CA GLU A 171 8.69 8.68 28.20
C GLU A 171 9.06 7.64 29.28
N CYS A 172 8.46 6.45 29.21
CA CYS A 172 8.82 5.35 30.10
C CYS A 172 10.24 4.85 29.82
N PHE A 173 10.60 4.66 28.55
CA PHE A 173 11.93 4.22 28.15
C PHE A 173 13.02 5.21 28.58
N GLU A 174 12.76 6.51 28.45
CA GLU A 174 13.64 7.58 28.90
C GLU A 174 13.86 7.54 30.42
N LYS A 175 12.77 7.43 31.19
CA LYS A 175 12.82 7.42 32.66
C LYS A 175 13.57 6.22 33.21
N GLU A 176 13.30 5.04 32.65
CA GLU A 176 13.93 3.81 33.09
C GLU A 176 15.39 3.71 32.63
N GLY A 177 15.72 4.29 31.47
CA GLY A 177 17.00 4.17 30.79
C GLY A 177 17.13 2.83 30.06
N ILE A 178 17.47 2.88 28.78
CA ILE A 178 17.60 1.70 27.92
C ILE A 178 18.93 1.75 27.16
N ASP A 179 19.42 0.59 26.76
CA ASP A 179 20.63 0.44 25.95
C ASP A 179 20.31 0.23 24.46
N LEU A 180 19.09 -0.22 24.15
CA LEU A 180 18.66 -0.59 22.80
C LEU A 180 17.12 -0.53 22.69
N LEU A 181 16.62 -0.01 21.58
CA LEU A 181 15.19 0.01 21.28
C LEU A 181 14.90 -0.81 20.02
N PHE A 182 13.97 -1.74 20.15
CA PHE A 182 13.37 -2.44 19.01
C PHE A 182 12.05 -1.79 18.62
N SER A 183 11.87 -1.61 17.32
CA SER A 183 10.60 -1.19 16.74
C SER A 183 10.19 -2.22 15.70
N ILE A 184 9.18 -3.03 16.03
CA ILE A 184 8.57 -3.94 15.06
C ILE A 184 7.35 -3.24 14.46
N SER A 185 7.16 -3.36 13.15
CA SER A 185 6.14 -2.58 12.44
C SER A 185 5.48 -3.35 11.32
N ALA A 186 4.22 -3.00 11.07
CA ALA A 186 3.55 -3.14 9.79
C ALA A 186 3.17 -1.72 9.33
N SER A 187 4.19 -0.92 8.99
CA SER A 187 4.05 0.47 8.58
C SER A 187 3.76 0.55 7.08
N PRO A 188 2.58 1.04 6.67
CA PRO A 188 2.23 1.16 5.26
C PRO A 188 3.17 2.10 4.51
N TYR A 189 3.41 1.79 3.24
CA TYR A 189 4.07 2.64 2.29
C TYR A 189 3.23 3.89 1.98
N GLU A 190 3.91 5.02 1.91
CA GLU A 190 3.42 6.23 1.24
C GLU A 190 4.61 6.82 0.50
N PHE A 191 4.35 7.47 -0.64
CA PHE A 191 5.36 8.14 -1.45
C PHE A 191 6.15 9.14 -0.60
N GLY A 192 7.48 9.01 -0.54
CA GLY A 192 8.36 9.84 0.28
C GLY A 192 8.37 9.55 1.79
N LYS A 193 7.63 8.55 2.29
CA LYS A 193 7.53 8.27 3.75
C LYS A 193 8.83 7.81 4.39
N ARG A 194 9.74 7.19 3.64
CA ARG A 194 11.00 6.63 4.15
C ARG A 194 11.79 7.67 4.94
N GLU A 195 12.02 8.85 4.37
CA GLU A 195 12.79 9.92 5.01
C GLU A 195 12.10 10.44 6.28
N ARG A 196 10.78 10.58 6.25
CA ARG A 196 9.97 10.98 7.41
C ARG A 196 10.09 9.96 8.54
N ARG A 197 9.99 8.67 8.21
CA ARG A 197 10.14 7.54 9.14
C ARG A 197 11.53 7.57 9.80
N GLU A 198 12.59 7.68 9.01
CA GLU A 198 13.96 7.73 9.52
C GLU A 198 14.24 8.96 10.39
N LYS A 199 13.75 10.14 9.98
CA LYS A 199 13.90 11.38 10.75
C LYS A 199 13.23 11.29 12.12
N LEU A 200 12.01 10.75 12.17
CA LEU A 200 11.27 10.56 13.41
C LEU A 200 11.99 9.61 14.36
N HIS A 201 12.42 8.44 13.86
CA HIS A 201 13.15 7.48 14.67
C HIS A 201 14.53 8.02 15.09
N GLY A 202 15.20 8.78 14.22
CA GLY A 202 16.47 9.44 14.54
C GLY A 202 16.36 10.44 15.70
N ALA A 203 15.24 11.16 15.80
CA ALA A 203 14.97 12.04 16.94
C ALA A 203 14.79 11.24 18.24
N ILE A 204 14.08 10.11 18.18
CA ILE A 204 13.88 9.21 19.33
C ILE A 204 15.20 8.57 19.78
N ALA A 205 16.02 8.10 18.83
CA ALA A 205 17.32 7.50 19.13
C ALA A 205 18.22 8.48 19.91
N LYS A 206 18.28 9.74 19.46
CA LYS A 206 19.00 10.82 20.16
C LYS A 206 18.42 11.10 21.54
N LYS A 207 17.10 11.16 21.65
CA LYS A 207 16.41 11.44 22.91
C LYS A 207 16.70 10.37 23.97
N LEU A 208 16.68 9.10 23.56
CA LEU A 208 16.93 7.96 24.45
C LEU A 208 18.43 7.64 24.62
N ASN A 209 19.30 8.29 23.85
CA ASN A 209 20.72 7.96 23.73
C ASN A 209 20.96 6.46 23.48
N ALA A 210 20.11 5.85 22.63
CA ALA A 210 20.12 4.42 22.36
C ALA A 210 19.92 4.15 20.86
N PRO A 211 20.64 3.17 20.28
CA PRO A 211 20.39 2.72 18.92
C PRO A 211 18.98 2.13 18.77
N ILE A 212 18.45 2.20 17.54
CA ILE A 212 17.14 1.64 17.18
C ILE A 212 17.30 0.59 16.10
N VAL A 213 16.74 -0.60 16.31
CA VAL A 213 16.57 -1.62 15.26
C VAL A 213 15.09 -1.63 14.85
N TYR A 214 14.83 -1.23 13.61
CA TYR A 214 13.50 -1.11 13.04
C TYR A 214 13.26 -2.23 12.02
N VAL A 215 12.24 -3.08 12.27
CA VAL A 215 11.83 -4.17 11.37
C VAL A 215 10.42 -3.91 10.90
N ASN A 216 10.24 -3.86 9.58
CA ASN A 216 8.93 -3.64 8.96
C ASN A 216 8.50 -4.83 8.12
N GLN A 217 7.18 -5.04 8.04
CA GLN A 217 6.58 -5.93 7.05
C GLN A 217 6.88 -5.43 5.63
N MET A 218 6.98 -6.37 4.68
CA MET A 218 6.99 -6.12 3.25
C MET A 218 5.78 -6.81 2.61
N GLY A 219 5.30 -6.35 1.47
CA GLY A 219 4.25 -7.00 0.68
C GLY A 219 2.99 -6.16 0.60
N ALA A 220 1.86 -6.74 0.26
CA ALA A 220 0.58 -6.06 0.23
C ALA A 220 -0.57 -6.91 0.78
N THR A 221 -1.54 -6.25 1.40
CA THR A 221 -2.82 -6.86 1.82
C THR A 221 -3.92 -5.90 1.39
N ASP A 222 -4.85 -6.38 0.56
CA ASP A 222 -5.93 -5.58 -0.01
C ASP A 222 -5.41 -4.28 -0.65
N GLU A 223 -5.76 -3.12 -0.08
CA GLU A 223 -5.41 -1.78 -0.54
C GLU A 223 -4.04 -1.30 0.00
N VAL A 224 -3.49 -1.98 1.01
CA VAL A 224 -2.37 -1.49 1.80
C VAL A 224 -1.07 -2.15 1.37
N LEU A 225 -0.08 -1.33 1.04
CA LEU A 225 1.26 -1.75 0.64
C LEU A 225 2.23 -1.55 1.81
N PHE A 226 3.18 -2.46 1.98
CA PHE A 226 4.25 -2.39 2.97
C PHE A 226 5.60 -2.47 2.25
N ASP A 227 6.40 -1.43 2.42
CA ASP A 227 7.66 -1.26 1.69
C ASP A 227 8.80 -2.12 2.26
N GLY A 228 8.64 -2.67 3.46
CA GLY A 228 9.77 -3.16 4.23
C GLY A 228 10.66 -1.98 4.59
N ALA A 229 11.79 -1.85 3.91
CA ALA A 229 12.78 -0.79 4.17
C ALA A 229 13.23 -0.77 5.64
N SER A 230 13.36 -1.94 6.25
CA SER A 230 13.84 -2.09 7.64
C SER A 230 15.22 -1.43 7.80
N PHE A 231 15.52 -0.81 8.93
CA PHE A 231 16.76 -0.04 9.09
C PHE A 231 17.28 -0.07 10.53
N VAL A 232 18.53 0.35 10.71
CA VAL A 232 19.12 0.53 12.04
C VAL A 232 19.69 1.94 12.15
N LEU A 233 19.43 2.57 13.30
CA LEU A 233 19.99 3.86 13.69
C LEU A 233 21.00 3.68 14.82
N ASP A 234 22.05 4.48 14.80
CA ASP A 234 22.90 4.66 15.99
C ASP A 234 22.25 5.58 17.03
N ALA A 235 22.85 5.68 18.22
CA ALA A 235 22.38 6.55 19.30
C ALA A 235 22.41 8.04 18.93
N ALA A 236 23.18 8.44 17.91
CA ALA A 236 23.19 9.79 17.37
C ALA A 236 22.09 10.01 16.31
N GLY A 237 21.20 9.03 16.09
CA GLY A 237 20.10 9.10 15.14
C GLY A 237 20.53 9.07 13.67
N LYS A 238 21.73 8.57 13.36
CA LYS A 238 22.19 8.38 11.98
C LYS A 238 21.89 6.96 11.52
N VAL A 239 21.46 6.81 10.27
CA VAL A 239 21.21 5.50 9.65
C VAL A 239 22.53 4.76 9.45
N ALA A 240 22.65 3.62 10.11
CA ALA A 240 23.77 2.69 9.99
C ALA A 240 23.62 1.75 8.78
N GLY A 241 22.39 1.51 8.32
CA GLY A 241 22.08 0.73 7.14
C GLY A 241 20.60 0.37 7.02
N ARG A 242 20.23 -0.14 5.85
CA ARG A 242 18.85 -0.43 5.45
C ARG A 242 18.75 -1.79 4.74
N LEU A 243 17.59 -2.41 4.86
CA LEU A 243 17.16 -3.51 4.01
C LEU A 243 16.45 -2.95 2.76
N PRO A 244 16.36 -3.74 1.67
CA PRO A 244 15.78 -3.29 0.41
C PRO A 244 14.29 -2.94 0.53
N VAL A 245 13.79 -2.13 -0.39
CA VAL A 245 12.34 -1.86 -0.54
C VAL A 245 11.66 -2.97 -1.34
N PHE A 246 10.43 -3.33 -0.98
CA PHE A 246 9.57 -4.26 -1.73
C PHE A 246 10.21 -5.62 -2.06
N ARG A 247 11.09 -6.10 -1.17
CA ARG A 247 11.77 -7.41 -1.26
C ARG A 247 11.86 -8.06 0.12
N THR A 248 11.69 -9.37 0.21
CA THR A 248 11.98 -10.09 1.46
C THR A 248 13.47 -10.11 1.69
N ALA A 249 13.91 -9.92 2.93
CA ALA A 249 15.32 -9.91 3.26
C ALA A 249 15.56 -10.34 4.71
N LEU A 250 16.73 -10.93 4.95
CA LEU A 250 17.25 -11.15 6.30
C LEU A 250 18.49 -10.26 6.49
N GLY A 251 18.39 -9.30 7.40
CA GLY A 251 19.53 -8.47 7.81
C GLY A 251 20.24 -9.06 9.01
N LEU A 252 21.55 -8.80 9.13
CA LEU A 252 22.32 -9.08 10.33
C LEU A 252 23.12 -7.84 10.73
N VAL A 253 22.92 -7.38 11.96
CA VAL A 253 23.62 -6.23 12.52
C VAL A 253 24.34 -6.62 13.81
N GLU A 254 25.56 -6.13 13.98
CA GLU A 254 26.28 -6.18 15.24
C GLU A 254 26.16 -4.84 15.95
N ILE A 255 25.74 -4.89 17.22
CA ILE A 255 25.65 -3.73 18.11
C ILE A 255 26.59 -3.97 19.28
N GLU A 256 27.52 -3.05 19.49
CA GLU A 256 28.45 -3.04 20.62
C GLU A 256 28.29 -1.72 21.40
N PRO A 257 28.34 -1.76 22.75
CA PRO A 257 28.29 -0.55 23.55
C PRO A 257 29.34 0.48 23.12
N GLY A 258 28.91 1.73 22.94
CA GLY A 258 29.80 2.85 22.56
C GLY A 258 30.26 2.85 21.09
N LYS A 259 29.80 1.93 20.24
CA LYS A 259 30.10 1.91 18.80
C LYS A 259 28.83 2.05 17.97
N SER A 260 28.97 2.63 16.78
CA SER A 260 27.88 2.63 15.79
C SER A 260 27.56 1.19 15.35
N PRO A 261 26.28 0.85 15.15
CA PRO A 261 25.89 -0.46 14.64
C PRO A 261 26.57 -0.80 13.32
N ARG A 262 27.00 -2.06 13.16
CA ARG A 262 27.66 -2.55 11.93
C ARG A 262 26.78 -3.59 11.24
N PHE A 263 26.31 -3.28 10.03
CA PHE A 263 25.65 -4.28 9.19
C PHE A 263 26.66 -5.28 8.64
N GLU A 264 26.39 -6.56 8.84
CA GLU A 264 27.14 -7.68 8.28
C GLU A 264 26.43 -8.24 7.04
N GLU A 265 25.10 -8.34 7.09
CA GLU A 265 24.26 -8.79 5.97
C GLU A 265 23.10 -7.81 5.74
N PRO A 266 22.80 -7.42 4.49
CA PRO A 266 23.52 -7.79 3.27
C PRO A 266 24.90 -7.10 3.17
N ALA A 267 25.82 -7.74 2.42
CA ALA A 267 27.17 -7.22 2.17
C ALA A 267 27.13 -5.81 1.56
N SER A 268 28.21 -5.03 1.71
CA SER A 268 28.23 -3.62 1.28
C SER A 268 27.93 -3.39 -0.20
N ALA A 269 28.28 -4.34 -1.08
CA ALA A 269 27.98 -4.27 -2.51
C ALA A 269 26.48 -4.46 -2.81
N ASP A 270 25.78 -5.25 -1.99
CA ASP A 270 24.34 -5.47 -2.09
C ASP A 270 23.52 -4.31 -1.49
N ARG A 271 24.19 -3.25 -1.02
CA ARG A 271 23.59 -2.02 -0.48
C ARG A 271 23.31 -0.96 -1.54
N GLU A 272 23.64 -1.18 -2.82
CA GLU A 272 23.35 -0.22 -3.89
C GLU A 272 21.85 0.11 -4.02
N ASP A 273 20.98 -0.75 -3.50
CA ASP A 273 19.52 -0.59 -3.43
C ASP A 273 19.02 0.20 -2.19
N GLN A 274 19.89 0.89 -1.43
CA GLN A 274 19.51 1.49 -0.15
C GLN A 274 18.77 2.84 -0.23
N ALA A 275 18.70 3.46 -1.41
CA ALA A 275 17.88 4.65 -1.60
C ALA A 275 17.45 4.85 -3.07
N PRO A 276 16.71 3.88 -3.68
CA PRO A 276 16.16 4.09 -5.01
C PRO A 276 15.33 5.37 -5.05
N GLU A 277 15.28 5.99 -6.23
CA GLU A 277 14.44 7.15 -6.50
C GLU A 277 12.98 6.82 -6.18
N GLU A 278 12.24 7.79 -5.67
CA GLU A 278 10.85 7.57 -5.22
C GLU A 278 9.93 7.06 -6.33
N LEU A 279 10.15 7.44 -7.59
CA LEU A 279 9.40 6.91 -8.74
C LEU A 279 9.68 5.43 -9.00
N GLU A 280 10.93 4.99 -8.78
CA GLU A 280 11.25 3.57 -8.86
C GLU A 280 10.59 2.81 -7.71
N VAL A 281 10.64 3.35 -6.48
CA VAL A 281 9.94 2.78 -5.31
C VAL A 281 8.45 2.65 -5.59
N LEU A 282 7.82 3.69 -6.15
CA LEU A 282 6.41 3.68 -6.54
C LEU A 282 6.13 2.57 -7.57
N SER A 283 6.96 2.41 -8.60
CA SER A 283 6.79 1.34 -9.58
C SER A 283 6.85 -0.05 -8.93
N ARG A 284 7.82 -0.28 -8.01
CA ARG A 284 7.95 -1.52 -7.25
C ARG A 284 6.74 -1.76 -6.34
N ALA A 285 6.24 -0.70 -5.70
CA ALA A 285 5.06 -0.74 -4.84
C ALA A 285 3.83 -1.25 -5.59
N LEU A 286 3.56 -0.67 -6.75
CA LEU A 286 2.41 -1.04 -7.58
C LEU A 286 2.54 -2.45 -8.15
N VAL A 287 3.74 -2.87 -8.55
CA VAL A 287 4.01 -4.25 -9.00
C VAL A 287 3.77 -5.26 -7.88
N VAL A 288 4.28 -5.01 -6.67
CA VAL A 288 4.03 -5.87 -5.51
C VAL A 288 2.56 -5.89 -5.14
N GLY A 289 1.89 -4.75 -5.12
CA GLY A 289 0.45 -4.66 -4.85
C GLY A 289 -0.38 -5.52 -5.80
N ILE A 290 -0.13 -5.43 -7.11
CA ILE A 290 -0.82 -6.29 -8.09
C ILE A 290 -0.46 -7.77 -7.85
N LYS A 291 0.83 -8.10 -7.70
CA LYS A 291 1.27 -9.49 -7.54
C LYS A 291 0.65 -10.16 -6.32
N ASP A 292 0.68 -9.48 -5.18
CA ASP A 292 0.19 -10.01 -3.91
C ASP A 292 -1.33 -10.07 -3.88
N TYR A 293 -2.03 -9.08 -4.45
CA TYR A 293 -3.48 -9.14 -4.58
C TYR A 293 -3.91 -10.41 -5.33
N PHE A 294 -3.27 -10.72 -6.46
CA PHE A 294 -3.57 -11.93 -7.24
C PHE A 294 -3.16 -13.21 -6.51
N THR A 295 -1.93 -13.27 -6.01
CA THR A 295 -1.40 -14.47 -5.37
C THR A 295 -2.18 -14.83 -4.10
N LYS A 296 -2.49 -13.84 -3.25
CA LYS A 296 -3.18 -14.04 -1.97
C LYS A 296 -4.69 -14.26 -2.14
N SER A 297 -5.29 -13.81 -3.25
CA SER A 297 -6.68 -14.11 -3.61
C SER A 297 -6.83 -15.41 -4.45
N GLY A 298 -5.73 -16.04 -4.87
CA GLY A 298 -5.73 -17.29 -5.64
C GLY A 298 -5.95 -17.12 -7.15
N PHE A 299 -5.93 -15.89 -7.67
CA PHE A 299 -6.04 -15.61 -9.10
C PHE A 299 -4.68 -15.57 -9.78
N LYS A 300 -4.66 -15.86 -11.08
CA LYS A 300 -3.42 -15.89 -11.88
C LYS A 300 -3.42 -14.95 -13.07
N MET A 301 -4.59 -14.60 -13.59
CA MET A 301 -4.73 -13.90 -14.87
C MET A 301 -5.45 -12.56 -14.71
N ALA A 302 -4.86 -11.49 -15.25
CA ALA A 302 -5.45 -10.17 -15.33
C ALA A 302 -6.07 -9.92 -16.72
N ILE A 303 -7.17 -9.19 -16.75
CA ILE A 303 -7.77 -8.64 -17.98
C ILE A 303 -7.88 -7.14 -17.81
N LEU A 304 -7.57 -6.37 -18.85
CA LEU A 304 -7.79 -4.92 -18.84
C LEU A 304 -8.12 -4.38 -20.22
N GLY A 305 -8.87 -3.28 -20.24
CA GLY A 305 -9.14 -2.53 -21.46
C GLY A 305 -7.90 -1.72 -21.87
N LEU A 306 -7.47 -1.86 -23.13
CA LEU A 306 -6.42 -1.03 -23.71
C LEU A 306 -7.05 0.05 -24.60
N SER A 307 -7.02 1.30 -24.13
CA SER A 307 -7.57 2.45 -24.86
C SER A 307 -6.54 3.12 -25.78
N GLY A 308 -5.27 2.71 -25.69
CA GLY A 308 -4.14 3.45 -26.27
C GLY A 308 -3.74 4.69 -25.47
N GLY A 309 -4.45 5.00 -24.38
CA GLY A 309 -4.11 6.08 -23.44
C GLY A 309 -3.11 5.65 -22.37
N ILE A 310 -2.46 6.64 -21.76
CA ILE A 310 -1.35 6.45 -20.82
C ILE A 310 -1.72 5.61 -19.60
N ASP A 311 -2.92 5.78 -19.04
CA ASP A 311 -3.31 5.09 -17.81
C ASP A 311 -3.39 3.58 -18.02
N SER A 312 -4.08 3.16 -19.10
CA SER A 312 -4.16 1.74 -19.48
C SER A 312 -2.79 1.16 -19.84
N ALA A 313 -1.89 1.97 -20.42
CA ALA A 313 -0.56 1.53 -20.79
C ALA A 313 0.34 1.25 -19.58
N ILE A 314 0.29 2.13 -18.57
CA ILE A 314 1.01 1.91 -17.31
C ILE A 314 0.45 0.69 -16.59
N VAL A 315 -0.87 0.58 -16.45
CA VAL A 315 -1.48 -0.57 -15.76
C VAL A 315 -1.13 -1.89 -16.45
N ALA A 316 -1.15 -1.95 -17.78
CA ALA A 316 -0.72 -3.12 -18.54
C ALA A 316 0.74 -3.48 -18.25
N THR A 317 1.62 -2.48 -18.27
CA THR A 317 3.06 -2.68 -18.05
C THR A 317 3.36 -3.17 -16.63
N LEU A 318 2.72 -2.57 -15.63
CA LEU A 318 2.81 -2.99 -14.23
C LEU A 318 2.28 -4.41 -14.04
N ALA A 319 1.12 -4.74 -14.62
CA ALA A 319 0.54 -6.07 -14.55
C ALA A 319 1.46 -7.14 -15.17
N VAL A 320 2.11 -6.82 -16.30
CA VAL A 320 3.06 -7.74 -16.94
C VAL A 320 4.30 -7.97 -16.07
N LYS A 321 4.81 -6.93 -15.38
CA LYS A 321 5.90 -7.14 -14.41
C LYS A 321 5.47 -7.94 -13.19
N ALA A 322 4.23 -7.79 -12.75
CA ALA A 322 3.69 -8.50 -11.59
C ALA A 322 3.37 -9.98 -11.87
N LEU A 323 2.74 -10.27 -13.01
CA LEU A 323 2.11 -11.56 -13.30
C LEU A 323 2.79 -12.33 -14.45
N GLY A 324 3.64 -11.65 -15.23
CA GLY A 324 4.20 -12.17 -16.46
C GLY A 324 3.25 -12.01 -17.66
N PRO A 325 3.78 -11.92 -18.89
CA PRO A 325 3.01 -11.53 -20.07
C PRO A 325 1.92 -12.52 -20.46
N LYS A 326 2.13 -13.82 -20.23
CA LYS A 326 1.14 -14.86 -20.54
C LYS A 326 -0.12 -14.78 -19.69
N ASN A 327 -0.05 -14.07 -18.56
CA ASN A 327 -1.11 -13.95 -17.57
C ASN A 327 -1.83 -12.60 -17.64
N VAL A 328 -1.60 -11.80 -18.69
CA VAL A 328 -2.23 -10.49 -18.88
C VAL A 328 -2.89 -10.47 -20.25
N LEU A 329 -4.20 -10.27 -20.32
CA LEU A 329 -4.94 -10.11 -21.57
C LEU A 329 -5.34 -8.64 -21.75
N GLY A 330 -4.82 -8.01 -22.80
CA GLY A 330 -5.24 -6.69 -23.24
C GLY A 330 -6.44 -6.78 -24.19
N VAL A 331 -7.48 -5.99 -23.96
CA VAL A 331 -8.68 -5.96 -24.80
C VAL A 331 -8.93 -4.56 -25.33
N ALA A 332 -8.81 -4.36 -26.65
CA ALA A 332 -9.21 -3.12 -27.29
C ALA A 332 -10.70 -3.16 -27.69
N MET A 333 -11.45 -2.12 -27.33
CA MET A 333 -12.91 -2.08 -27.53
C MET A 333 -13.33 -0.80 -28.26
N PRO A 334 -12.98 -0.68 -29.56
CA PRO A 334 -13.21 0.54 -30.32
C PRO A 334 -14.71 0.80 -30.56
N SER A 335 -15.08 2.08 -30.52
CA SER A 335 -16.39 2.56 -30.95
C SER A 335 -16.28 3.28 -32.30
N GLN A 336 -17.37 3.90 -32.74
CA GLN A 336 -17.36 4.73 -33.96
C GLN A 336 -16.55 6.03 -33.82
N TYR A 337 -16.15 6.41 -32.60
CA TYR A 337 -15.36 7.62 -32.32
C TYR A 337 -13.89 7.31 -32.01
N SER A 338 -13.52 6.04 -31.92
CA SER A 338 -12.15 5.63 -31.62
C SER A 338 -11.21 5.97 -32.78
N SER A 339 -10.07 6.59 -32.47
CA SER A 339 -9.09 6.97 -33.47
C SER A 339 -8.24 5.78 -33.93
N THR A 340 -7.77 5.82 -35.19
CA THR A 340 -6.85 4.80 -35.71
C THR A 340 -5.55 4.77 -34.89
N HIS A 341 -5.06 5.94 -34.46
CA HIS A 341 -3.84 6.05 -33.66
C HIS A 341 -3.99 5.39 -32.28
N SER A 342 -5.13 5.53 -31.60
CA SER A 342 -5.35 4.87 -30.30
C SER A 342 -5.37 3.34 -30.41
N MET A 343 -5.87 2.80 -31.52
CA MET A 343 -5.74 1.37 -31.83
C MET A 343 -4.29 0.94 -32.09
N THR A 344 -3.56 1.68 -32.92
CA THR A 344 -2.14 1.40 -33.19
C THR A 344 -1.28 1.45 -31.92
N ASP A 345 -1.52 2.42 -31.04
CA ASP A 345 -0.80 2.53 -29.77
C ASP A 345 -1.08 1.31 -28.86
N ALA A 346 -2.35 0.87 -28.78
CA ALA A 346 -2.74 -0.31 -28.00
C ALA A 346 -2.11 -1.60 -28.54
N GLU A 347 -2.11 -1.79 -29.87
CA GLU A 347 -1.46 -2.93 -30.54
C GLU A 347 0.06 -2.92 -30.33
N THR A 348 0.69 -1.76 -30.47
CA THR A 348 2.14 -1.59 -30.28
C THR A 348 2.54 -1.89 -28.84
N LEU A 349 1.80 -1.37 -27.87
CA LEU A 349 2.01 -1.68 -26.47
C LEU A 349 1.88 -3.19 -26.21
N ALA A 350 0.83 -3.82 -26.72
CA ALA A 350 0.62 -5.25 -26.53
C ALA A 350 1.77 -6.09 -27.11
N ALA A 351 2.27 -5.71 -28.29
CA ALA A 351 3.42 -6.32 -28.93
C ALA A 351 4.71 -6.12 -28.11
N ASN A 352 4.98 -4.89 -27.64
CA ASN A 352 6.15 -4.58 -26.80
C ASN A 352 6.15 -5.39 -25.49
N LEU A 353 4.98 -5.58 -24.90
CA LEU A 353 4.81 -6.34 -23.66
C LEU A 353 4.75 -7.86 -23.88
N GLY A 354 4.54 -8.32 -25.11
CA GLY A 354 4.38 -9.74 -25.44
C GLY A 354 3.10 -10.37 -24.87
N ILE A 355 2.03 -9.58 -24.71
CA ILE A 355 0.77 -10.04 -24.12
C ILE A 355 -0.24 -10.50 -25.19
N PRO A 356 -1.11 -11.47 -24.88
CA PRO A 356 -2.33 -11.70 -25.64
C PRO A 356 -3.15 -10.41 -25.82
N PHE A 357 -3.63 -10.19 -27.04
CA PHE A 357 -4.40 -9.01 -27.41
C PHE A 357 -5.65 -9.39 -28.20
N GLU A 358 -6.82 -8.91 -27.76
CA GLU A 358 -8.09 -9.12 -28.43
C GLU A 358 -8.74 -7.79 -28.82
N VAL A 359 -9.36 -7.75 -30.00
CA VAL A 359 -10.19 -6.62 -30.43
C VAL A 359 -11.67 -7.01 -30.38
N ARG A 360 -12.45 -6.28 -29.57
CA ARG A 360 -13.89 -6.49 -29.35
C ARG A 360 -14.66 -5.18 -29.59
N PRO A 361 -14.94 -4.82 -30.85
CA PRO A 361 -15.59 -3.55 -31.17
C PRO A 361 -16.98 -3.43 -30.53
N ILE A 362 -17.28 -2.28 -29.93
CA ILE A 362 -18.59 -2.02 -29.32
C ILE A 362 -19.56 -1.34 -30.28
N LYS A 363 -19.13 -1.00 -31.50
CA LYS A 363 -19.93 -0.22 -32.47
C LYS A 363 -21.35 -0.77 -32.67
N PHE A 364 -21.48 -2.08 -32.93
CA PHE A 364 -22.79 -2.69 -33.15
C PHE A 364 -23.61 -2.77 -31.85
N LEU A 365 -23.00 -3.22 -30.75
CA LEU A 365 -23.65 -3.26 -29.43
C LEU A 365 -24.18 -1.89 -29.01
N PHE A 366 -23.39 -0.84 -29.21
CA PHE A 366 -23.77 0.54 -28.95
C PHE A 366 -24.92 0.97 -29.85
N SER A 367 -24.82 0.75 -31.16
CA SER A 367 -25.89 1.15 -32.09
C SER A 367 -27.24 0.50 -31.78
N THR A 368 -27.22 -0.80 -31.42
CA THR A 368 -28.42 -1.54 -31.02
C THR A 368 -28.94 -1.01 -29.70
N ALA A 369 -28.13 -1.00 -28.64
CA ALA A 369 -28.57 -0.54 -27.32
C ALA A 369 -29.06 0.92 -27.35
N ASN A 370 -28.37 1.80 -28.08
CA ASN A 370 -28.77 3.19 -28.23
C ASN A 370 -30.14 3.31 -28.93
N ARG A 371 -30.41 2.52 -29.98
CA ARG A 371 -31.70 2.52 -30.67
C ARG A 371 -32.84 2.03 -29.77
N GLU A 372 -32.66 0.90 -29.08
CA GLU A 372 -33.68 0.31 -28.20
C GLU A 372 -33.97 1.22 -26.98
N LEU A 373 -32.96 1.94 -26.47
CA LEU A 373 -33.17 2.88 -25.36
C LEU A 373 -33.77 4.22 -25.83
N ALA A 374 -33.43 4.63 -27.05
CA ALA A 374 -33.95 5.83 -27.70
C ALA A 374 -35.46 5.69 -27.95
N GLU A 375 -35.90 4.68 -28.72
CA GLU A 375 -37.30 4.43 -29.10
C GLU A 375 -38.16 5.73 -29.15
N ASN A 376 -39.18 5.83 -28.29
CA ASN A 376 -40.15 6.93 -28.26
C ASN A 376 -39.59 8.25 -27.68
N ARG A 377 -38.32 8.27 -27.23
CA ARG A 377 -37.65 9.43 -26.62
C ARG A 377 -36.87 10.26 -27.65
N GLY A 378 -36.75 9.80 -28.89
CA GLY A 378 -35.87 10.42 -29.87
C GLY A 378 -34.39 10.22 -29.50
N THR A 379 -33.56 11.25 -29.60
CA THR A 379 -32.12 11.12 -29.34
C THR A 379 -31.80 11.17 -27.84
N LEU A 380 -31.07 10.18 -27.32
CA LEU A 380 -30.57 10.19 -25.95
C LEU A 380 -29.64 11.39 -25.70
N ALA A 381 -29.65 11.92 -24.49
CA ALA A 381 -28.72 12.99 -24.09
C ALA A 381 -27.24 12.58 -24.31
N PRO A 382 -26.34 13.49 -24.70
CA PRO A 382 -24.95 13.16 -25.00
C PRO A 382 -24.24 12.37 -23.89
N LEU A 383 -24.38 12.80 -22.64
CA LEU A 383 -23.80 12.11 -21.48
C LEU A 383 -24.32 10.67 -21.32
N ALA A 384 -25.58 10.41 -21.67
CA ALA A 384 -26.14 9.05 -21.62
C ALA A 384 -25.50 8.15 -22.68
N GLN A 385 -25.26 8.68 -23.89
CA GLN A 385 -24.60 7.95 -24.98
C GLN A 385 -23.12 7.67 -24.66
N GLU A 386 -22.40 8.66 -24.14
CA GLU A 386 -21.00 8.52 -23.70
C GLU A 386 -20.88 7.43 -22.62
N ASN A 387 -21.73 7.50 -21.57
CA ASN A 387 -21.74 6.51 -20.50
C ASN A 387 -22.17 5.11 -20.95
N LEU A 388 -23.08 5.00 -21.94
CA LEU A 388 -23.48 3.71 -22.49
C LEU A 388 -22.30 2.99 -23.14
N GLN A 389 -21.45 3.70 -23.88
CA GLN A 389 -20.23 3.12 -24.46
C GLN A 389 -19.30 2.56 -23.38
N ALA A 390 -19.03 3.34 -22.32
CA ALA A 390 -18.18 2.88 -21.22
C ALA A 390 -18.77 1.64 -20.52
N ARG A 391 -20.09 1.59 -20.28
CA ARG A 391 -20.75 0.42 -19.68
C ARG A 391 -20.68 -0.84 -20.53
N LEU A 392 -20.82 -0.71 -21.85
CA LEU A 392 -20.65 -1.85 -22.75
C LEU A 392 -19.24 -2.44 -22.69
N ARG A 393 -18.21 -1.59 -22.55
CA ARG A 393 -16.84 -2.05 -22.32
C ARG A 393 -16.70 -2.79 -21.00
N GLY A 394 -17.30 -2.26 -19.93
CA GLY A 394 -17.36 -2.94 -18.63
C GLY A 394 -18.00 -4.33 -18.72
N ILE A 395 -19.12 -4.46 -19.43
CA ILE A 395 -19.81 -5.74 -19.67
C ILE A 395 -18.88 -6.75 -20.37
N ILE A 396 -18.18 -6.33 -21.42
CA ILE A 396 -17.24 -7.21 -22.15
C ILE A 396 -16.12 -7.70 -21.22
N LEU A 397 -15.45 -6.78 -20.52
CA LEU A 397 -14.32 -7.13 -19.64
C LEU A 397 -14.77 -8.07 -18.52
N MET A 398 -15.90 -7.79 -17.87
CA MET A 398 -16.43 -8.65 -16.81
C MET A 398 -16.88 -10.02 -17.33
N THR A 399 -17.44 -10.08 -18.54
CA THR A 399 -17.81 -11.36 -19.17
C THR A 399 -16.58 -12.21 -19.48
N LEU A 400 -15.53 -11.62 -20.03
CA LEU A 400 -14.26 -12.32 -20.28
C LEU A 400 -13.59 -12.74 -18.98
N SER A 401 -13.68 -11.92 -17.95
CA SER A 401 -13.17 -12.23 -16.61
C SER A 401 -13.80 -13.50 -16.04
N ASN A 402 -15.13 -13.65 -16.16
CA ASN A 402 -15.81 -14.88 -15.76
C ASN A 402 -15.41 -16.08 -16.62
N HIS A 403 -15.23 -15.89 -17.93
CA HIS A 403 -14.84 -16.98 -18.83
C HIS A 403 -13.45 -17.53 -18.52
N TYR A 404 -12.48 -16.66 -18.27
CA TYR A 404 -11.08 -17.04 -18.06
C TYR A 404 -10.71 -17.27 -16.59
N ASN A 405 -11.65 -17.11 -15.65
CA ASN A 405 -11.38 -17.07 -14.21
C ASN A 405 -10.24 -16.08 -13.88
N ALA A 406 -10.42 -14.85 -14.35
CA ALA A 406 -9.45 -13.77 -14.26
C ALA A 406 -9.98 -12.64 -13.38
N LEU A 407 -9.16 -11.60 -13.17
CA LEU A 407 -9.57 -10.37 -12.51
C LEU A 407 -9.40 -9.18 -13.46
N VAL A 408 -10.38 -8.29 -13.47
CA VAL A 408 -10.30 -7.06 -14.26
C VAL A 408 -9.52 -5.99 -13.48
N LEU A 409 -8.48 -5.43 -14.09
CA LEU A 409 -7.79 -4.25 -13.57
C LEU A 409 -8.42 -2.99 -14.15
N THR A 410 -8.84 -2.06 -13.28
CA THR A 410 -9.30 -0.74 -13.72
C THR A 410 -8.10 0.17 -13.97
N THR A 411 -8.30 1.20 -14.78
CA THR A 411 -7.22 2.10 -15.22
C THR A 411 -7.45 3.54 -14.79
N GLY A 412 -8.43 3.80 -13.92
CA GLY A 412 -8.72 5.15 -13.45
C GLY A 412 -7.63 5.65 -12.49
N ASN A 413 -7.19 6.89 -12.65
CA ASN A 413 -6.20 7.53 -11.78
C ASN A 413 -6.86 8.38 -10.68
N LYS A 414 -6.07 8.85 -9.71
CA LYS A 414 -6.58 9.62 -8.56
C LYS A 414 -7.29 10.91 -8.97
N SER A 415 -6.82 11.59 -10.01
CA SER A 415 -7.38 12.84 -10.51
C SER A 415 -8.78 12.63 -11.11
N GLU A 416 -8.97 11.56 -11.88
CA GLU A 416 -10.25 11.15 -12.44
C GLU A 416 -11.23 10.73 -11.33
N MET A 417 -10.77 9.92 -10.37
CA MET A 417 -11.59 9.51 -9.22
C MET A 417 -12.01 10.69 -8.33
N ALA A 418 -11.11 11.66 -8.14
CA ALA A 418 -11.38 12.86 -7.36
C ALA A 418 -12.47 13.70 -8.03
N THR A 419 -12.31 14.00 -9.31
CA THR A 419 -13.25 14.87 -10.07
C THR A 419 -14.53 14.14 -10.50
N GLY A 420 -14.56 12.81 -10.36
CA GLY A 420 -15.65 11.97 -10.86
C GLY A 420 -15.68 11.90 -12.38
N TYR A 421 -14.54 12.10 -13.04
CA TYR A 421 -14.35 11.94 -14.48
C TYR A 421 -14.26 10.45 -14.83
N SER A 422 -15.35 9.74 -14.52
CA SER A 422 -15.47 8.30 -14.58
C SER A 422 -16.93 7.89 -14.77
N THR A 423 -17.14 6.71 -15.34
CA THR A 423 -18.45 6.11 -15.55
C THR A 423 -18.66 4.96 -14.58
N MET A 424 -19.64 5.10 -13.69
CA MET A 424 -20.08 3.97 -12.87
C MET A 424 -20.52 2.80 -13.76
N TYR A 425 -20.02 1.63 -13.43
CA TYR A 425 -20.22 0.39 -14.17
C TYR A 425 -19.65 0.40 -15.60
N GLY A 426 -18.76 1.35 -15.90
CA GLY A 426 -17.99 1.44 -17.13
C GLY A 426 -16.50 1.26 -16.85
N ASP A 427 -15.73 2.34 -16.97
CA ASP A 427 -14.29 2.36 -16.65
C ASP A 427 -13.97 2.02 -15.18
N MET A 428 -14.95 2.16 -14.29
CA MET A 428 -14.82 1.75 -12.88
C MET A 428 -15.03 0.25 -12.64
N CYS A 429 -15.46 -0.53 -13.65
CA CYS A 429 -15.68 -1.97 -13.49
C CYS A 429 -14.36 -2.73 -13.36
N GLY A 430 -14.07 -3.23 -12.17
CA GLY A 430 -12.99 -4.19 -11.97
C GLY A 430 -12.82 -4.63 -10.53
N ALA A 431 -11.77 -5.41 -10.30
CA ALA A 431 -11.45 -6.01 -9.01
C ALA A 431 -10.32 -5.29 -8.27
N LEU A 432 -9.48 -4.54 -8.98
CA LEU A 432 -8.39 -3.75 -8.41
C LEU A 432 -8.15 -2.50 -9.26
N ALA A 433 -7.84 -1.37 -8.61
CA ALA A 433 -7.48 -0.11 -9.24
C ALA A 433 -6.00 0.22 -8.93
N PRO A 434 -5.02 -0.29 -9.69
CA PRO A 434 -3.60 -0.18 -9.33
C PRO A 434 -3.10 1.25 -9.23
N ILE A 435 -3.60 2.16 -10.07
CA ILE A 435 -3.19 3.56 -10.09
C ILE A 435 -4.26 4.52 -9.54
N GLY A 436 -5.29 4.00 -8.86
CA GLY A 436 -6.39 4.82 -8.35
C GLY A 436 -5.99 5.85 -7.29
N ASP A 437 -4.79 5.69 -6.70
CA ASP A 437 -4.19 6.65 -5.76
C ASP A 437 -2.94 7.35 -6.34
N VAL A 438 -2.74 7.30 -7.65
CA VAL A 438 -1.68 8.02 -8.38
C VAL A 438 -2.31 9.19 -9.14
N TYR A 439 -1.85 10.42 -8.89
CA TYR A 439 -2.28 11.60 -9.65
C TYR A 439 -1.85 11.54 -11.13
N LYS A 440 -2.60 12.19 -12.03
CA LYS A 440 -2.32 12.16 -13.48
C LYS A 440 -0.93 12.67 -13.82
N THR A 441 -0.50 13.77 -13.22
CA THR A 441 0.88 14.28 -13.36
C THR A 441 1.91 13.20 -13.01
N ARG A 442 1.69 12.49 -11.91
CA ARG A 442 2.55 11.37 -11.48
C ARG A 442 2.47 10.15 -12.40
N VAL A 443 1.32 9.88 -13.02
CA VAL A 443 1.19 8.85 -14.06
C VAL A 443 2.15 9.16 -15.23
N PHE A 444 2.21 10.39 -15.71
CA PHE A 444 3.17 10.78 -16.76
C PHE A 444 4.64 10.62 -16.33
N GLU A 445 4.98 11.06 -15.12
CA GLU A 445 6.34 10.87 -14.56
C GLU A 445 6.71 9.38 -14.46
N LEU A 446 5.78 8.56 -13.95
CA LEU A 446 5.97 7.13 -13.79
C LEU A 446 6.13 6.43 -15.15
N ALA A 447 5.38 6.84 -16.19
CA ALA A 447 5.51 6.25 -17.53
C ALA A 447 6.91 6.46 -18.10
N ARG A 448 7.45 7.68 -17.96
CA ARG A 448 8.81 8.02 -18.40
C ARG A 448 9.86 7.24 -17.62
N LYS A 449 9.71 7.15 -16.28
CA LYS A 449 10.64 6.37 -15.45
C LYS A 449 10.56 4.88 -15.76
N ILE A 450 9.37 4.34 -16.04
CA ILE A 450 9.19 2.96 -16.50
C ILE A 450 9.89 2.72 -17.84
N ASN A 451 9.79 3.65 -18.78
CA ASN A 451 10.48 3.56 -20.07
C ASN A 451 12.00 3.56 -19.90
N GLU A 452 12.53 4.42 -19.04
CA GLU A 452 13.95 4.45 -18.66
C GLU A 452 14.40 3.13 -18.03
N LEU A 453 13.67 2.63 -17.03
CA LEU A 453 14.07 1.45 -16.25
C LEU A 453 13.87 0.13 -17.01
N TRP A 454 12.84 0.01 -17.83
CA TRP A 454 12.37 -1.28 -18.36
C TRP A 454 12.48 -1.41 -19.88
N GLY A 455 13.27 -0.54 -20.53
CA GLY A 455 13.59 -0.66 -21.95
C GLY A 455 12.46 -0.22 -22.88
N ASN A 456 11.84 0.91 -22.57
CA ASN A 456 10.79 1.56 -23.38
C ASN A 456 9.57 0.68 -23.75
N PRO A 457 8.92 -0.01 -22.80
CA PRO A 457 7.74 -0.81 -23.11
C PRO A 457 6.54 0.02 -23.56
N ILE A 458 6.39 1.26 -23.07
CA ILE A 458 5.25 2.13 -23.38
C ILE A 458 5.56 2.96 -24.64
N PRO A 459 4.68 2.94 -25.67
CA PRO A 459 4.89 3.75 -26.88
C PRO A 459 5.03 5.25 -26.58
N GLU A 460 5.99 5.93 -27.22
CA GLU A 460 6.24 7.36 -27.00
C GLU A 460 5.01 8.23 -27.34
N ASN A 461 4.26 7.85 -28.37
CA ASN A 461 3.02 8.54 -28.76
C ASN A 461 1.95 8.46 -27.65
N THR A 462 1.90 7.37 -26.87
CA THR A 462 1.01 7.25 -25.71
C THR A 462 1.35 8.24 -24.60
N ILE A 463 2.62 8.64 -24.48
CA ILE A 463 3.11 9.58 -23.44
C ILE A 463 2.95 11.04 -23.89
N THR A 464 3.15 11.32 -25.17
CA THR A 464 3.19 12.70 -25.71
C THR A 464 1.83 13.22 -26.18
N LYS A 465 0.86 12.34 -26.47
CA LYS A 465 -0.48 12.76 -26.89
C LYS A 465 -1.31 13.30 -25.73
N ALA A 466 -2.24 14.20 -26.06
CA ALA A 466 -3.20 14.73 -25.09
C ALA A 466 -4.14 13.60 -24.60
N PRO A 467 -4.46 13.55 -23.28
CA PRO A 467 -5.33 12.53 -22.73
C PRO A 467 -6.80 12.74 -23.15
N SER A 468 -7.51 11.64 -23.41
CA SER A 468 -8.88 11.62 -23.91
C SER A 468 -9.58 10.27 -23.65
N ALA A 469 -10.88 10.32 -23.37
CA ALA A 469 -11.76 9.15 -23.27
C ALA A 469 -12.33 8.64 -24.62
N GLU A 470 -12.18 9.41 -25.71
CA GLU A 470 -12.69 9.10 -27.07
C GLU A 470 -14.16 8.60 -27.12
N LEU A 471 -15.06 9.22 -26.34
CA LEU A 471 -16.48 8.89 -26.30
C LEU A 471 -17.33 9.73 -27.26
N ARG A 472 -16.77 10.84 -27.77
CA ARG A 472 -17.36 11.75 -28.77
C ARG A 472 -16.26 12.34 -29.67
N PRO A 473 -16.60 12.93 -30.84
CA PRO A 473 -15.62 13.48 -31.76
C PRO A 473 -14.72 14.55 -31.13
N ASN A 474 -13.41 14.46 -31.36
CA ASN A 474 -12.37 15.43 -30.93
C ASN A 474 -12.32 15.71 -29.42
N GLN A 475 -12.79 14.79 -28.57
CA GLN A 475 -12.80 14.95 -27.11
C GLN A 475 -11.38 15.06 -26.53
N LYS A 476 -11.18 15.97 -25.59
CA LYS A 476 -10.02 16.01 -24.67
C LYS A 476 -10.50 16.12 -23.23
N ASP A 477 -9.71 15.62 -22.28
CA ASP A 477 -10.08 15.71 -20.87
C ASP A 477 -10.17 17.17 -20.39
N GLN A 478 -9.27 18.01 -20.92
CA GLN A 478 -9.22 19.46 -20.65
C GLN A 478 -10.42 20.25 -21.21
N ASP A 479 -11.30 19.63 -22.00
CA ASP A 479 -12.57 20.25 -22.38
C ASP A 479 -13.51 20.41 -21.16
N THR A 480 -13.27 19.65 -20.08
CA THR A 480 -14.12 19.61 -18.87
C THR A 480 -13.34 19.86 -17.58
N LEU A 481 -12.05 19.54 -17.58
CA LEU A 481 -11.16 19.65 -16.43
C LEU A 481 -10.15 20.79 -16.62
N PRO A 482 -9.68 21.42 -15.52
CA PRO A 482 -8.49 22.27 -15.56
C PRO A 482 -7.24 21.49 -16.01
N PRO A 483 -6.15 22.17 -16.40
CA PRO A 483 -4.85 21.52 -16.63
C PRO A 483 -4.46 20.64 -15.44
N TYR A 484 -3.91 19.45 -15.72
CA TYR A 484 -3.64 18.46 -14.67
C TYR A 484 -2.61 18.95 -13.65
N GLU A 485 -1.66 19.78 -14.04
CA GLU A 485 -0.66 20.36 -13.13
C GLU A 485 -1.32 21.21 -12.04
N GLU A 486 -2.29 22.06 -12.41
CA GLU A 486 -3.02 22.89 -11.45
C GLU A 486 -4.08 22.08 -10.68
N LEU A 487 -4.76 21.15 -11.37
CA LEU A 487 -5.78 20.29 -10.77
C LEU A 487 -5.16 19.40 -9.68
N ASP A 488 -4.09 18.69 -9.98
CA ASP A 488 -3.46 17.75 -9.05
C ASP A 488 -2.87 18.49 -7.84
N ALA A 489 -2.27 19.67 -8.05
CA ALA A 489 -1.78 20.52 -6.96
C ALA A 489 -2.91 20.98 -6.02
N LEU A 490 -4.06 21.40 -6.57
CA LEU A 490 -5.25 21.73 -5.78
C LEU A 490 -5.75 20.51 -4.99
N LEU A 491 -5.83 19.35 -5.65
CA LEU A 491 -6.33 18.12 -5.06
C LEU A 491 -5.42 17.60 -3.94
N GLU A 492 -4.09 17.66 -4.10
CA GLU A 492 -3.13 17.25 -3.07
C GLU A 492 -3.25 18.13 -1.83
N GLU A 493 -3.31 19.45 -2.00
CA GLU A 493 -3.49 20.42 -0.91
C GLU A 493 -4.81 20.20 -0.15
N TYR A 494 -5.90 19.92 -0.88
CA TYR A 494 -7.20 19.70 -0.26
C TYR A 494 -7.34 18.32 0.40
N ILE A 495 -6.97 17.25 -0.31
CA ILE A 495 -7.20 15.87 0.14
C ILE A 495 -6.17 15.46 1.19
N GLU A 496 -4.90 15.74 0.93
CA GLU A 496 -3.78 15.18 1.72
C GLU A 496 -3.32 16.14 2.81
N LYS A 497 -3.26 17.44 2.51
CA LYS A 497 -2.80 18.49 3.45
C LYS A 497 -3.95 19.16 4.22
N ALA A 498 -5.20 18.87 3.87
CA ALA A 498 -6.40 19.41 4.50
C ALA A 498 -6.45 20.95 4.56
N VAL A 499 -5.92 21.63 3.54
CA VAL A 499 -5.92 23.10 3.47
C VAL A 499 -7.36 23.63 3.31
N PRO A 500 -7.76 24.69 4.04
CA PRO A 500 -9.09 25.27 3.95
C PRO A 500 -9.44 25.76 2.53
N VAL A 501 -10.70 25.54 2.12
CA VAL A 501 -11.20 25.90 0.77
C VAL A 501 -11.00 27.39 0.47
N ALA A 502 -11.24 28.28 1.44
CA ALA A 502 -11.08 29.72 1.26
C ALA A 502 -9.65 30.11 0.86
N GLU A 503 -8.65 29.44 1.43
CA GLU A 503 -7.23 29.67 1.09
C GLU A 503 -6.90 29.12 -0.30
N LEU A 504 -7.44 27.95 -0.65
CA LEU A 504 -7.25 27.35 -1.97
C LEU A 504 -7.89 28.19 -3.07
N VAL A 505 -9.10 28.72 -2.86
CA VAL A 505 -9.75 29.61 -3.81
C VAL A 505 -8.98 30.92 -4.00
N LYS A 506 -8.37 31.45 -2.94
CA LYS A 506 -7.50 32.63 -3.04
C LYS A 506 -6.23 32.35 -3.87
N ARG A 507 -5.68 31.14 -3.77
CA ARG A 507 -4.41 30.74 -4.40
C ARG A 507 -4.57 30.29 -5.85
N PHE A 508 -5.55 29.42 -6.12
CA PHE A 508 -5.79 28.79 -7.42
C PHE A 508 -6.84 29.54 -8.24
N GLY A 509 -7.68 30.36 -7.59
CA GLY A 509 -8.74 31.13 -8.24
C GLY A 509 -10.12 30.47 -8.15
N PRO A 510 -11.15 31.10 -8.76
CA PRO A 510 -12.55 30.70 -8.57
C PRO A 510 -12.90 29.28 -9.00
N TRP A 511 -12.18 28.72 -10.00
CA TRP A 511 -12.43 27.37 -10.51
C TRP A 511 -12.17 26.27 -9.47
N ALA A 512 -11.33 26.55 -8.46
CA ALA A 512 -11.02 25.62 -7.39
C ALA A 512 -12.28 25.24 -6.60
N ARG A 513 -13.15 26.21 -6.31
CA ARG A 513 -14.40 25.96 -5.58
C ARG A 513 -15.30 24.96 -6.30
N GLU A 514 -15.48 25.15 -7.61
CA GLU A 514 -16.31 24.27 -8.42
C GLU A 514 -15.69 22.86 -8.51
N THR A 515 -14.37 22.76 -8.63
CA THR A 515 -13.66 21.48 -8.65
C THR A 515 -13.82 20.71 -7.33
N LEU A 516 -13.66 21.38 -6.19
CA LEU A 516 -13.84 20.78 -4.87
C LEU A 516 -15.30 20.41 -4.60
N LYS A 517 -16.25 21.21 -5.09
CA LYS A 517 -17.67 20.86 -5.06
C LYS A 517 -17.95 19.58 -5.86
N ARG A 518 -17.40 19.46 -7.08
CA ARG A 518 -17.48 18.22 -7.87
C ARG A 518 -16.86 17.05 -7.12
N LEU A 519 -15.72 17.25 -6.48
CA LEU A 519 -15.10 16.21 -5.65
C LEU A 519 -16.08 15.72 -4.58
N GLU A 520 -16.67 16.63 -3.81
CA GLU A 520 -17.59 16.26 -2.74
C GLU A 520 -18.89 15.61 -3.24
N MET A 521 -19.39 16.03 -4.41
CA MET A 521 -20.57 15.44 -5.05
C MET A 521 -20.33 14.02 -5.59
N ASN A 522 -19.08 13.67 -5.95
CA ASN A 522 -18.75 12.37 -6.55
C ASN A 522 -18.38 11.28 -5.54
N GLU A 523 -18.64 11.47 -4.24
CA GLU A 523 -18.38 10.47 -3.20
C GLU A 523 -19.11 9.14 -3.47
N PHE A 524 -20.33 9.19 -4.01
CA PHE A 524 -21.11 7.99 -4.34
C PHE A 524 -20.42 7.10 -5.39
N LYS A 525 -19.69 7.68 -6.36
CA LYS A 525 -18.94 6.92 -7.36
C LYS A 525 -17.77 6.22 -6.69
N ARG A 526 -16.97 6.95 -5.92
CA ARG A 526 -15.76 6.43 -5.25
C ARG A 526 -16.07 5.31 -4.28
N ARG A 527 -17.22 5.35 -3.60
CA ARG A 527 -17.67 4.28 -2.70
C ARG A 527 -17.97 2.94 -3.39
N GLN A 528 -18.09 2.94 -4.72
CA GLN A 528 -18.29 1.75 -5.54
C GLN A 528 -17.09 1.45 -6.45
N ALA A 529 -15.97 2.16 -6.27
CA ALA A 529 -14.74 1.86 -6.97
C ALA A 529 -14.18 0.50 -6.49
N ALA A 530 -13.43 -0.16 -7.37
CA ALA A 530 -12.59 -1.28 -6.97
C ALA A 530 -11.60 -0.84 -5.88
N PRO A 531 -11.13 -1.75 -5.02
CA PRO A 531 -10.04 -1.50 -4.08
C PRO A 531 -8.87 -0.76 -4.74
N VAL A 532 -8.40 0.31 -4.10
CA VAL A 532 -7.34 1.18 -4.62
C VAL A 532 -6.03 0.86 -3.92
N LEU A 533 -4.96 0.61 -4.68
CA LEU A 533 -3.63 0.49 -4.08
C LEU A 533 -3.18 1.85 -3.54
N LYS A 534 -3.09 1.96 -2.22
CA LYS A 534 -2.69 3.19 -1.53
C LYS A 534 -1.20 3.45 -1.68
N VAL A 535 -0.87 4.64 -2.17
CA VAL A 535 0.52 5.13 -2.31
C VAL A 535 0.70 6.56 -1.82
N SER A 536 -0.37 7.31 -1.60
CA SER A 536 -0.35 8.69 -1.10
C SER A 536 -0.56 8.74 0.40
N HIS A 537 -0.45 9.94 0.99
CA HIS A 537 -0.73 10.11 2.42
C HIS A 537 -2.19 9.77 2.75
N LYS A 538 -3.13 10.17 1.88
CA LYS A 538 -4.56 9.93 2.07
C LYS A 538 -5.23 9.45 0.77
N ALA A 539 -5.56 8.16 0.75
CA ALA A 539 -6.21 7.51 -0.38
C ALA A 539 -7.74 7.59 -0.32
N PHE A 540 -8.37 7.48 -1.49
CA PHE A 540 -9.79 7.14 -1.56
C PHE A 540 -10.01 5.69 -1.14
N GLY A 541 -11.16 5.37 -0.54
CA GLY A 541 -11.41 4.06 0.08
C GLY A 541 -11.28 4.14 1.60
N ILE A 542 -10.57 3.18 2.22
CA ILE A 542 -10.46 3.10 3.67
C ILE A 542 -9.81 4.33 4.32
N GLY A 543 -8.88 5.00 3.63
CA GLY A 543 -8.12 6.16 4.11
C GLY A 543 -8.89 7.48 4.18
N ARG A 544 -10.03 7.57 3.49
CA ARG A 544 -10.87 8.78 3.43
C ARG A 544 -12.36 8.41 3.51
N ARG A 545 -12.92 8.52 4.71
CA ARG A 545 -14.33 8.21 4.99
C ARG A 545 -15.18 9.50 4.99
N ILE A 546 -15.89 9.77 3.91
CA ILE A 546 -16.82 10.90 3.81
C ILE A 546 -18.26 10.39 3.61
N PRO A 547 -19.29 11.05 4.18
CA PRO A 547 -20.69 10.71 3.91
C PRO A 547 -21.08 10.95 2.44
N ILE A 548 -21.91 10.05 1.90
CA ILE A 548 -22.50 10.22 0.56
C ILE A 548 -23.66 11.21 0.62
N ALA A 549 -24.65 10.95 1.48
CA ALA A 549 -25.82 11.80 1.66
C ALA A 549 -25.45 12.99 2.54
N LYS A 550 -24.92 14.06 1.93
CA LYS A 550 -24.50 15.26 2.64
C LYS A 550 -24.75 16.53 1.85
N VAL A 551 -24.91 17.62 2.59
CA VAL A 551 -24.70 18.98 2.11
C VAL A 551 -23.49 19.51 2.87
N TRP A 552 -22.39 19.74 2.17
CA TRP A 552 -21.16 20.30 2.73
C TRP A 552 -20.93 21.66 2.06
N GLU A 553 -21.19 22.73 2.79
CA GLU A 553 -21.02 24.10 2.31
C GLU A 553 -19.55 24.49 2.40
N THR A 554 -18.81 24.22 1.31
CA THR A 554 -17.41 24.64 1.09
C THR A 554 -17.29 26.10 0.74
#